data_AF-A0A1E9AC64-F1
#
_entry.id   AF-A0A1E9AC64-F1
#
_cell.length_a   1.000
_cell.length_b   1.000
_cell.length_c   1.000
_cell.angle_alpha   90.00
_cell.angle_beta   90.00
_cell.angle_gamma   90.00
#
_symmetry.space_group_name_H-M   'P 1'
#
loop_
_entity.id
_entity.type
_entity.pdbx_description
1 polymer ?
#
loop_
_entity_poly.entity_id
_entity_poly.type
_entity_poly.pdbx_seq_one_letter_code
_entity_poly.pdbx_strand_id
1 'polypeptide(L)'
;MIKKADFEQLEAQIDPYVKRKQLKSSEAQQLLDQYLELILSFFKMINEIDEIDFDHLNDYPVVPMNFKERYDYIQMRKYHFMGYRQMKTMKDELIKMNASYQIRRKREKRG
;
A
#
# COMPACT_ATOMS: atom_id res chain seq x y z
N MET A 1 0.65 9.67 -12.00
CA MET A 1 1.41 8.44 -11.67
C MET A 1 1.86 8.57 -10.24
N ILE A 2 1.45 7.63 -9.37
CA ILE A 2 1.89 7.60 -7.97
C ILE A 2 3.37 7.19 -7.93
N LYS A 3 4.16 7.91 -7.13
CA LYS A 3 5.60 7.73 -6.95
C LYS A 3 5.91 7.40 -5.50
N LYS A 4 7.10 6.83 -5.28
CA LYS A 4 7.64 6.54 -3.94
C LYS A 4 7.61 7.76 -3.01
N ALA A 5 7.91 8.94 -3.54
CA ALA A 5 7.92 10.20 -2.79
C ALA A 5 6.56 10.57 -2.20
N ASP A 6 5.45 10.22 -2.86
CA ASP A 6 4.10 10.53 -2.37
C ASP A 6 3.83 9.80 -1.04
N PHE A 7 4.30 8.54 -0.93
CA PHE A 7 4.24 7.79 0.32
C PHE A 7 5.16 8.37 1.39
N GLU A 8 6.39 8.72 1.03
CA GLU A 8 7.39 9.28 1.96
C GLU A 8 6.91 10.60 2.58
N GLN A 9 6.18 11.42 1.82
CA GLN A 9 5.57 12.66 2.32
C GLN A 9 4.48 12.41 3.36
N LEU A 10 3.61 11.40 3.17
CA LEU A 10 2.60 11.03 4.16
C LEU A 10 3.24 10.38 5.39
N GLU A 11 4.24 9.50 5.20
CA GLU A 11 4.97 8.89 6.30
C GLU A 11 5.65 9.94 7.19
N ALA A 12 6.25 10.99 6.58
CA ALA A 12 6.85 12.10 7.33
C ALA A 12 5.84 12.87 8.20
N GLN A 13 4.57 12.92 7.80
CA GLN A 13 3.49 13.54 8.57
C GLN A 13 2.93 12.60 9.66
N ILE A 14 2.89 11.29 9.41
CA ILE A 14 2.37 10.28 10.35
C ILE A 14 3.39 9.94 11.45
N ASP A 15 4.68 9.84 11.10
CA ASP A 15 5.74 9.39 12.01
C ASP A 15 5.84 10.19 13.33
N PRO A 16 5.63 11.52 13.37
CA PRO A 16 5.51 12.27 14.62
C PRO A 16 4.42 11.75 15.57
N TYR A 17 3.24 11.41 15.05
CA TYR A 17 2.14 10.85 15.84
C TYR A 17 2.45 9.44 16.33
N VAL A 18 3.17 8.65 15.53
CA VAL A 18 3.67 7.33 15.95
C VAL A 18 4.60 7.46 17.16
N LYS A 19 5.61 8.34 17.07
CA LYS A 19 6.58 8.58 18.13
C LYS A 19 5.93 9.04 19.43
N ARG A 20 4.85 9.82 19.33
CA ARG A 20 4.06 10.33 20.47
C ARG A 20 2.94 9.39 20.92
N LYS A 21 2.76 8.23 20.29
CA LYS A 21 1.64 7.28 20.55
C LYS A 21 0.26 7.92 20.37
N GLN A 22 0.14 8.87 19.44
CA GLN A 22 -1.06 9.68 19.18
C GLN A 22 -1.78 9.29 17.88
N LEU A 23 -1.58 8.06 17.37
CA LEU A 23 -2.23 7.59 16.13
C LEU A 23 -3.77 7.56 16.17
N LYS A 24 -4.36 7.67 17.36
CA LYS A 24 -5.81 7.75 17.55
C LYS A 24 -6.37 9.18 17.50
N SER A 25 -5.52 10.22 17.35
CA SER A 25 -6.04 11.59 17.17
C SER A 25 -6.74 11.73 15.83
N SER A 26 -7.67 12.67 15.72
CA SER A 26 -8.45 12.88 14.50
C SER A 26 -7.56 13.19 13.29
N GLU A 27 -6.51 13.98 13.48
CA GLU A 27 -5.55 14.33 12.42
C GLU A 27 -4.73 13.11 11.99
N ALA A 28 -4.26 12.31 12.94
CA ALA A 28 -3.50 11.09 12.62
C ALA A 28 -4.36 10.06 11.89
N GLN A 29 -5.63 9.92 12.28
CA GLN A 29 -6.58 9.04 11.61
C GLN A 29 -6.80 9.46 10.14
N GLN A 30 -7.00 10.75 9.89
CA GLN A 30 -7.15 11.27 8.53
C GLN A 30 -5.90 11.00 7.67
N LEU A 31 -4.70 11.20 8.22
CA LEU A 31 -3.45 10.90 7.51
C LEU A 31 -3.29 9.39 7.22
N LEU A 32 -3.67 8.53 8.16
CA LEU A 32 -3.62 7.08 7.99
C LEU A 32 -4.64 6.57 6.96
N ASP A 33 -5.83 7.17 6.90
CA ASP A 33 -6.83 6.87 5.89
C ASP A 33 -6.35 7.28 4.49
N GLN A 34 -5.76 8.47 4.37
CA GLN A 34 -5.12 8.93 3.12
C GLN A 34 -3.97 8.01 2.70
N TYR A 35 -3.16 7.56 3.66
CA TYR A 35 -2.04 6.67 3.38
C TYR A 35 -2.51 5.30 2.90
N LEU A 36 -3.54 4.73 3.52
CA LEU A 36 -4.13 3.47 3.06
C LEU A 36 -4.73 3.62 1.66
N GLU A 37 -5.49 4.68 1.42
CA GLU A 37 -6.09 4.96 0.10
C GLU A 37 -5.02 5.10 -0.99
N LEU A 38 -3.91 5.79 -0.70
CA LEU A 38 -2.79 5.92 -1.63
C LEU A 38 -2.19 4.55 -1.99
N ILE A 39 -2.07 3.64 -1.01
CA ILE A 39 -1.56 2.28 -1.25
C ILE A 39 -2.52 1.48 -2.13
N LEU A 40 -3.83 1.55 -1.87
CA LEU A 40 -4.84 0.86 -2.66
C LEU A 40 -4.94 1.42 -4.08
N SER A 41 -4.89 2.74 -4.21
CA SER A 41 -4.83 3.44 -5.49
C SER A 41 -3.56 3.05 -6.29
N PHE A 42 -2.42 2.88 -5.62
CA PHE A 42 -1.22 2.38 -6.28
C PHE A 42 -1.37 0.93 -6.72
N PHE A 43 -1.93 0.05 -5.88
CA PHE A 43 -2.23 -1.33 -6.24
C PHE A 43 -3.10 -1.43 -7.50
N LYS A 44 -4.18 -0.64 -7.54
CA LYS A 44 -5.08 -0.53 -8.70
C LYS A 44 -4.34 -0.07 -9.95
N MET A 45 -3.57 1.02 -9.83
CA MET A 45 -2.80 1.60 -10.92
C MET A 45 -1.79 0.61 -11.53
N ILE A 46 -1.05 -0.15 -10.71
CA ILE A 46 -0.02 -1.07 -11.22
C ILE A 46 -0.59 -2.35 -11.82
N ASN A 47 -1.81 -2.73 -11.41
CA ASN A 47 -2.54 -3.88 -11.96
C ASN A 47 -3.51 -3.47 -13.08
N GLU A 48 -3.61 -2.17 -13.40
CA GLU A 48 -4.47 -1.65 -14.48
C GLU A 48 -5.96 -1.98 -14.24
N ILE A 49 -6.42 -1.88 -12.98
CA ILE A 49 -7.80 -2.17 -12.54
C ILE A 49 -8.43 -0.96 -11.83
N ASP A 50 -9.77 -0.86 -11.85
CA ASP A 50 -10.52 0.20 -11.16
C ASP A 50 -10.95 -0.21 -9.73
N GLU A 51 -11.30 -1.48 -9.57
CA GLU A 51 -11.75 -2.08 -8.32
C GLU A 51 -10.97 -3.34 -7.99
N ILE A 52 -10.82 -3.63 -6.69
CA ILE A 52 -10.11 -4.81 -6.20
C ILE A 52 -11.15 -5.90 -5.97
N ASP A 53 -11.08 -6.96 -6.77
CA ASP A 53 -11.80 -8.20 -6.54
C ASP A 53 -10.94 -9.12 -5.66
N PHE A 54 -11.33 -9.27 -4.40
CA PHE A 54 -10.60 -10.10 -3.45
C PHE A 54 -10.77 -11.61 -3.67
N ASP A 55 -11.74 -12.04 -4.46
CA ASP A 55 -11.97 -13.45 -4.78
C ASP A 55 -11.10 -13.91 -5.98
N HIS A 56 -10.66 -12.97 -6.81
CA HIS A 56 -9.87 -13.22 -8.03
C HIS A 56 -8.47 -12.61 -7.97
N LEU A 57 -7.88 -12.48 -6.77
CA LEU A 57 -6.54 -11.89 -6.60
C LEU A 57 -5.44 -12.58 -7.43
N ASN A 58 -5.55 -13.89 -7.67
CA ASN A 58 -4.54 -14.63 -8.44
C ASN A 58 -4.47 -14.22 -9.91
N ASP A 59 -5.48 -13.52 -10.42
CA ASP A 59 -5.51 -13.06 -11.81
C ASP A 59 -4.73 -11.75 -12.00
N TYR A 60 -4.37 -11.07 -10.91
CA TYR A 60 -3.64 -9.82 -10.96
C TYR A 60 -2.12 -10.02 -11.08
N PRO A 61 -1.44 -9.26 -11.96
CA PRO A 61 0.00 -9.40 -12.18
C PRO A 61 0.89 -9.17 -10.95
N VAL A 62 0.45 -8.30 -10.03
CA VAL A 62 1.20 -7.88 -8.84
C VAL A 62 0.32 -7.92 -7.60
N VAL A 63 0.46 -8.98 -6.79
CA VAL A 63 -0.27 -9.16 -5.53
C VAL A 63 0.66 -9.53 -4.38
N PRO A 64 0.67 -8.78 -3.26
CA PRO A 64 1.39 -9.16 -2.05
C PRO A 64 0.92 -10.49 -1.46
N MET A 65 1.80 -11.18 -0.76
CA MET A 65 1.43 -12.40 -0.05
C MET A 65 0.36 -12.10 1.03
N ASN A 66 -0.67 -12.95 1.10
CA ASN A 66 -1.80 -12.85 2.03
C ASN A 66 -2.48 -11.48 1.98
N PHE A 67 -2.67 -10.93 0.76
CA PHE A 67 -3.14 -9.56 0.58
C PHE A 67 -4.51 -9.32 1.23
N LYS A 68 -5.46 -10.26 1.08
CA LYS A 68 -6.78 -10.15 1.67
C LYS A 68 -6.72 -10.13 3.21
N GLU A 69 -6.03 -11.09 3.82
CA GLU A 69 -5.91 -11.17 5.29
C GLU A 69 -5.20 -9.94 5.85
N ARG A 70 -4.19 -9.45 5.14
CA ARG A 70 -3.47 -8.24 5.53
C ARG A 70 -4.34 -6.99 5.40
N TYR A 71 -5.12 -6.88 4.34
CA TYR A 71 -6.08 -5.79 4.15
C TYR A 71 -7.12 -5.79 5.28
N ASP A 72 -7.72 -6.95 5.57
CA ASP A 72 -8.70 -7.12 6.64
C ASP A 72 -8.10 -6.71 8.00
N TYR A 73 -6.87 -7.15 8.28
CA TYR A 73 -6.14 -6.73 9.49
C TYR A 73 -5.91 -5.22 9.55
N ILE A 74 -5.47 -4.62 8.45
CA ILE A 74 -5.23 -3.17 8.36
C ILE A 74 -6.54 -2.42 8.60
N GLN A 75 -7.66 -2.81 8.02
CA GLN A 75 -8.96 -2.16 8.27
C GLN A 75 -9.33 -2.18 9.75
N MET A 76 -9.11 -3.31 10.43
CA MET A 76 -9.38 -3.44 11.86
C MET A 76 -8.43 -2.64 12.75
N ARG A 77 -7.19 -2.37 12.29
CA ARG A 77 -6.10 -1.88 13.14
C ARG A 77 -5.40 -0.63 12.61
N LYS A 78 -5.91 0.04 11.56
CA LYS A 78 -5.23 1.14 10.85
C LYS A 78 -4.75 2.26 11.76
N TYR A 79 -5.47 2.55 12.83
CA TYR A 79 -5.12 3.60 13.83
C TYR A 79 -4.22 3.10 14.98
N HIS A 80 -3.64 1.91 14.84
CA HIS A 80 -2.67 1.34 15.76
C HIS A 80 -1.29 1.28 15.11
N PHE A 81 -0.24 1.26 15.95
CA PHE A 81 1.13 1.15 15.48
C PHE A 81 1.33 -0.05 14.52
N MET A 82 0.79 -1.21 14.87
CA MET A 82 0.95 -2.40 14.04
C MET A 82 0.19 -2.29 12.71
N GLY A 83 -0.98 -1.62 12.68
CA GLY A 83 -1.68 -1.34 11.42
C GLY A 83 -0.85 -0.47 10.49
N TYR A 84 -0.30 0.64 11.01
CA TYR A 84 0.63 1.48 10.25
C TYR A 84 1.87 0.72 9.76
N ARG A 85 2.45 -0.16 10.59
CA ARG A 85 3.57 -1.02 10.18
C ARG A 85 3.20 -1.96 9.03
N GLN A 86 2.00 -2.57 9.07
CA GLN A 86 1.52 -3.42 7.98
C GLN A 86 1.34 -2.64 6.68
N MET A 87 0.84 -1.39 6.75
CA MET A 87 0.74 -0.50 5.58
C MET A 87 2.12 -0.21 4.97
N LYS A 88 3.12 0.19 5.79
CA LYS A 88 4.48 0.46 5.29
C LYS A 88 5.09 -0.74 4.57
N THR A 89 4.98 -1.92 5.20
CA THR A 89 5.48 -3.17 4.62
C THR A 89 4.78 -3.50 3.31
N MET A 90 3.45 -3.41 3.26
CA MET A 90 2.66 -3.65 2.05
C MET A 90 3.07 -2.72 0.91
N LYS A 91 3.25 -1.43 1.20
CA LYS A 91 3.76 -0.45 0.23
C LYS A 91 5.14 -0.81 -0.31
N ASP A 92 6.09 -1.18 0.56
CA ASP A 92 7.44 -1.52 0.12
C ASP A 92 7.47 -2.80 -0.74
N GLU A 93 6.62 -3.78 -0.42
CA GLU A 93 6.42 -4.98 -1.24
C GLU A 93 5.87 -4.60 -2.61
N LEU A 94 4.78 -3.83 -2.69
CA LEU A 94 4.17 -3.42 -3.94
C LEU A 94 5.15 -2.69 -4.87
N ILE A 95 5.95 -1.76 -4.34
CA ILE A 95 6.95 -1.04 -5.12
C ILE A 95 7.99 -2.01 -5.73
N LYS A 96 8.50 -2.95 -4.93
CA LYS A 96 9.50 -3.94 -5.38
C LYS A 96 8.92 -4.90 -6.41
N MET A 97 7.70 -5.38 -6.18
CA MET A 97 7.02 -6.31 -7.08
C MET A 97 6.68 -5.64 -8.41
N ASN A 98 6.16 -4.41 -8.40
CA ASN A 98 5.93 -3.65 -9.63
C ASN A 98 7.23 -3.42 -10.41
N ALA A 99 8.31 -3.01 -9.74
CA ALA A 99 9.61 -2.83 -10.41
C ALA A 99 10.07 -4.12 -11.11
N SER A 100 9.93 -5.27 -10.43
CA SER A 100 10.27 -6.59 -10.97
C SER A 100 9.37 -6.96 -12.16
N TYR A 101 8.08 -6.71 -12.07
CA TYR A 101 7.10 -6.94 -13.14
C TYR A 101 7.41 -6.11 -14.39
N GLN A 102 7.71 -4.81 -14.23
CA GLN A 102 8.05 -3.92 -15.35
C GLN A 102 9.34 -4.35 -16.06
N ILE A 103 10.33 -4.86 -15.33
CA ILE A 103 11.56 -5.41 -15.93
C ILE A 103 11.23 -6.64 -16.78
N ARG A 104 10.40 -7.57 -16.27
CA ARG A 104 9.98 -8.77 -17.00
C ARG A 104 9.23 -8.40 -18.29
N ARG A 105 8.20 -7.55 -18.20
CA ARG A 105 7.45 -7.06 -19.38
C ARG A 105 8.35 -6.44 -20.44
N LYS A 106 9.36 -5.64 -20.03
CA LYS A 106 10.30 -5.01 -20.96
C LYS A 106 11.20 -6.01 -21.69
N ARG A 107 11.56 -7.12 -21.03
CA ARG A 107 12.33 -8.20 -21.66
C ARG A 107 11.50 -8.97 -22.68
N GLU A 108 10.26 -9.30 -22.32
CA GLU A 108 9.30 -9.99 -23.21
C GLU A 108 8.98 -9.16 -24.47
N LYS A 109 8.89 -7.84 -24.36
CA LYS A 109 8.67 -6.96 -25.54
C LYS A 109 9.88 -6.80 -26.46
N ARG A 110 11.07 -7.26 -26.05
CA ARG A 110 12.34 -7.10 -26.80
C ARG A 110 12.83 -8.40 -27.44
N GLY A 111 12.33 -9.55 -27.00
CA GLY A 111 12.59 -10.86 -27.59
C GLY A 111 11.53 -11.18 -28.63
#